data_AF-A0A8X6S3J4-F1
#
_entry.id   AF-A0A8X6S3J4-F1
#
_cell.length_a   1.000
_cell.length_b   1.000
_cell.length_c   1.000
_cell.angle_alpha   90.00
_cell.angle_beta   90.00
_cell.angle_gamma   90.00
#
_symmetry.space_group_name_H-M   'P 1'
#
loop_
_entity.id
_entity.type
_entity.pdbx_description
1 polymer ?
#
loop_
_entity_poly.entity_id
_entity_poly.type
_entity_poly.pdbx_seq_one_letter_code
_entity_poly.pdbx_strand_id
1 'polypeptide(L)'
;MRCIGKGAESARMFCGIMNLPPPPTKFSKYNHILLQATRETCEHSMAEAVREAVDENDGKRDLAVAVDGSWQKRGFSSKNGLVTVTSVDTGKVIDVEVFSKHCICPNKTKHRQNCKRNFEGYSGKMEVAGALSIFQRSQSLYNVRYTKYLGDGDSKAFTSIVENKVYGDHCSVEKLECIGHVKKRMGTRLRCLKTKMRGQTLSDGKPLCGRNRLTEAEIDRKHIMV
;
A
#
# COMPACT_ATOMS: atom_id res chain seq x y z
N MET A 1 24.60 -15.25 -0.92
CA MET A 1 25.47 -14.91 -2.08
C MET A 1 24.74 -14.50 -3.36
N ARG A 2 23.53 -14.98 -3.68
CA ARG A 2 22.79 -14.55 -4.89
C ARG A 2 22.49 -13.04 -4.93
N CYS A 3 22.14 -12.46 -3.78
CA CYS A 3 21.83 -11.02 -3.65
C CYS A 3 23.02 -10.09 -3.95
N ILE A 4 24.24 -10.61 -3.93
CA ILE A 4 25.47 -9.88 -4.28
C ILE A 4 26.11 -10.38 -5.59
N GLY A 5 25.36 -11.15 -6.39
CA GLY A 5 25.81 -11.63 -7.71
C GLY A 5 26.88 -12.73 -7.71
N LYS A 6 27.25 -13.29 -6.56
CA LYS A 6 28.37 -14.25 -6.43
C LYS A 6 27.98 -15.72 -6.65
N GLY A 7 26.68 -16.04 -6.66
CA GLY A 7 26.18 -17.38 -6.98
C GLY A 7 26.42 -18.45 -5.91
N ALA A 8 26.21 -19.72 -6.28
CA ALA A 8 26.25 -20.86 -5.36
C ALA A 8 27.68 -21.35 -5.05
N GLU A 9 28.60 -21.29 -6.03
CA GLU A 9 30.01 -21.67 -5.83
C GLU A 9 30.68 -20.82 -4.77
N SER A 10 30.54 -19.50 -4.87
CA SER A 10 31.07 -18.58 -3.85
C SER A 10 30.46 -18.81 -2.47
N ALA A 11 29.19 -19.25 -2.40
CA ALA A 11 28.56 -19.61 -1.13
C ALA A 11 29.18 -20.87 -0.53
N ARG A 12 29.47 -21.88 -1.37
CA ARG A 12 30.16 -23.11 -0.94
C ARG A 12 31.56 -22.81 -0.43
N MET A 13 32.34 -22.01 -1.15
CA MET A 13 33.68 -21.59 -0.73
C MET A 13 33.63 -20.83 0.60
N PHE A 14 32.73 -19.87 0.75
CA PHE A 14 32.56 -19.13 2.00
C PHE A 14 32.21 -20.05 3.17
N CYS A 15 31.23 -20.95 2.99
CA CYS A 15 30.88 -21.92 4.03
C CYS A 15 32.08 -22.81 4.41
N GLY A 16 32.87 -23.26 3.41
CA GLY A 16 34.08 -24.04 3.67
C GLY A 16 35.12 -23.28 4.48
N ILE A 17 35.41 -22.01 4.13
CA ILE A 17 36.35 -21.15 4.86
C ILE A 17 35.89 -20.93 6.31
N MET A 18 34.59 -20.77 6.53
CA MET A 18 34.01 -20.50 7.85
C MET A 18 33.70 -21.77 8.67
N ASN A 19 34.08 -22.96 8.18
CA ASN A 19 33.72 -24.25 8.78
C ASN A 19 32.21 -24.43 9.02
N LEU A 20 31.39 -23.94 8.07
CA LEU A 20 29.94 -24.07 8.07
C LEU A 20 29.50 -25.22 7.15
N PRO A 21 28.31 -25.82 7.39
CA PRO A 21 27.72 -26.76 6.45
C PRO A 21 27.57 -26.14 5.05
N PRO A 22 27.68 -26.94 3.98
CA PRO A 22 27.51 -26.43 2.62
C PRO A 22 26.10 -25.83 2.45
N PRO A 23 25.96 -24.76 1.66
CA PRO A 23 24.67 -24.14 1.41
C PRO A 23 23.71 -25.17 0.78
N PRO A 24 22.43 -25.16 1.17
CA PRO A 24 21.47 -26.13 0.67
C PRO A 24 21.28 -26.00 -0.84
N THR A 25 21.22 -27.14 -1.52
CA THR A 25 21.02 -27.22 -2.98
C THR A 25 19.56 -26.92 -3.38
N LYS A 26 18.61 -27.19 -2.48
CA LYS A 26 17.18 -26.88 -2.65
C LYS A 26 16.68 -26.06 -1.47
N PHE A 27 16.03 -24.94 -1.77
CA PHE A 27 15.46 -24.04 -0.76
C PHE A 27 13.99 -24.33 -0.44
N SER A 28 13.35 -25.31 -1.09
CA SER A 28 11.91 -25.56 -0.92
C SER A 28 11.50 -25.84 0.52
N LYS A 29 12.27 -26.70 1.23
CA LYS A 29 12.03 -27.01 2.65
C LYS A 29 12.20 -25.76 3.53
N TYR A 30 13.29 -25.03 3.35
CA TYR A 30 13.56 -23.81 4.11
C TYR A 30 12.52 -22.73 3.85
N ASN A 31 12.13 -22.53 2.60
CA ASN A 31 11.07 -21.58 2.23
C ASN A 31 9.73 -21.96 2.87
N HIS A 32 9.43 -23.25 3.01
CA HIS A 32 8.21 -23.69 3.67
C HIS A 32 8.23 -23.37 5.18
N ILE A 33 9.33 -23.71 5.86
CA ILE A 33 9.53 -23.43 7.29
C ILE A 33 9.49 -21.91 7.54
N LEU A 34 10.24 -21.14 6.75
CA LEU A 34 10.27 -19.68 6.85
C LEU A 34 8.91 -19.06 6.57
N LEU A 35 8.17 -19.55 5.57
CA LEU A 35 6.84 -19.05 5.26
C LEU A 35 5.87 -19.28 6.41
N GLN A 36 5.91 -20.47 7.03
CA GLN A 36 5.05 -20.77 8.17
C GLN A 36 5.39 -19.88 9.36
N ALA A 37 6.66 -19.82 9.78
CA ALA A 37 7.08 -18.99 10.90
C ALA A 37 6.79 -17.49 10.66
N THR A 38 7.03 -17.00 9.44
CA THR A 38 6.74 -15.61 9.06
C THR A 38 5.25 -15.33 9.12
N ARG A 39 4.41 -16.27 8.67
CA ARG A 39 2.95 -16.11 8.72
C ARG A 39 2.45 -16.03 10.16
N GLU A 40 2.84 -16.98 11.00
CA GLU A 40 2.44 -17.02 12.42
C GLU A 40 2.87 -15.74 13.14
N THR A 41 4.12 -15.30 12.92
CA THR A 41 4.64 -14.04 13.50
C THR A 41 3.87 -12.82 13.00
N CYS A 42 3.55 -12.78 11.71
CA CYS A 42 2.82 -11.68 11.09
C CYS A 42 1.39 -11.59 11.64
N GLU A 43 0.68 -12.71 11.73
CA GLU A 43 -0.69 -12.79 12.26
C GLU A 43 -0.73 -12.34 13.73
N HIS A 44 0.20 -12.82 14.56
CA HIS A 44 0.32 -12.38 15.95
C HIS A 44 0.65 -10.88 16.07
N SER A 45 1.62 -10.39 15.30
CA SER A 45 2.03 -8.99 15.32
C SER A 45 0.90 -8.05 14.88
N MET A 46 0.11 -8.45 13.87
CA MET A 46 -1.02 -7.65 13.38
C MET A 46 -2.18 -7.65 14.37
N ALA A 47 -2.47 -8.80 15.01
CA ALA A 47 -3.49 -8.87 16.06
C ALA A 47 -3.17 -7.93 17.24
N GLU A 48 -1.91 -7.91 17.70
CA GLU A 48 -1.47 -6.96 18.72
C GLU A 48 -1.54 -5.52 18.24
N ALA A 49 -1.14 -5.23 17.00
CA ALA A 49 -1.25 -3.89 16.43
C ALA A 49 -2.70 -3.39 16.35
N VAL A 50 -3.67 -4.28 16.07
CA VAL A 50 -5.10 -3.93 16.12
C VAL A 50 -5.55 -3.63 17.55
N ARG A 51 -5.13 -4.46 18.53
CA ARG A 51 -5.46 -4.23 19.94
C ARG A 51 -4.96 -2.87 20.40
N GLU A 52 -3.70 -2.56 20.11
CA GLU A 52 -3.13 -1.25 20.43
C GLU A 52 -3.86 -0.09 19.73
N ALA A 53 -4.27 -0.26 18.47
CA ALA A 53 -5.04 0.76 17.77
C ALA A 53 -6.43 0.99 18.39
N VAL A 54 -7.05 -0.05 18.94
CA VAL A 54 -8.31 0.09 19.70
C VAL A 54 -8.05 0.81 21.04
N ASP A 55 -6.97 0.46 21.74
CA ASP A 55 -6.60 1.08 23.02
C ASP A 55 -6.30 2.57 22.85
N GLU A 56 -5.54 2.97 21.82
CA GLU A 56 -5.26 4.38 21.49
C GLU A 56 -6.50 5.15 21.04
N ASN A 57 -7.54 4.45 20.55
CA ASN A 57 -8.81 5.04 20.12
C ASN A 57 -9.88 5.00 21.22
N ASP A 58 -9.50 5.09 22.49
CA ASP A 58 -10.38 5.04 23.67
C ASP A 58 -11.26 3.78 23.73
N GLY A 59 -10.77 2.63 23.27
CA GLY A 59 -11.52 1.38 23.20
C GLY A 59 -12.55 1.31 22.06
N LYS A 60 -12.64 2.34 21.21
CA LYS A 60 -13.55 2.34 20.05
C LYS A 60 -13.00 1.43 18.96
N ARG A 61 -13.87 0.57 18.44
CA ARG A 61 -13.54 -0.44 17.41
C ARG A 61 -13.73 0.06 15.97
N ASP A 62 -14.06 1.34 15.82
CA ASP A 62 -14.15 2.02 14.54
C ASP A 62 -12.84 2.79 14.30
N LEU A 63 -11.98 2.22 13.46
CA LEU A 63 -10.61 2.68 13.27
C LEU A 63 -10.43 3.49 11.97
N ALA A 64 -9.49 4.43 12.02
CA ALA A 64 -8.99 5.12 10.84
C ALA A 64 -7.79 4.37 10.26
N VAL A 65 -7.81 4.10 8.96
CA VAL A 65 -6.78 3.30 8.32
C VAL A 65 -6.23 3.93 7.04
N ALA A 66 -4.93 3.78 6.84
CA ALA A 66 -4.25 4.06 5.59
C ALA A 66 -4.11 2.78 4.77
N VAL A 67 -4.50 2.83 3.49
CA VAL A 67 -4.44 1.70 2.57
C VAL A 67 -3.46 2.02 1.46
N ASP A 68 -2.52 1.11 1.23
CA ASP A 68 -1.52 1.24 0.16
C ASP A 68 -1.21 -0.11 -0.50
N GLY A 69 -0.79 -0.04 -1.76
CA GLY A 69 -0.36 -1.17 -2.56
C GLY A 69 1.14 -1.16 -2.80
N SER A 70 1.75 -2.33 -2.88
CA SER A 70 3.16 -2.51 -3.23
C SER A 70 3.31 -3.61 -4.27
N TRP A 71 4.18 -3.38 -5.26
CA TRP A 71 4.36 -4.28 -6.40
C TRP A 71 5.82 -4.71 -6.55
N GLN A 72 6.03 -5.98 -6.91
CA GLN A 72 7.37 -6.53 -7.13
C GLN A 72 8.18 -5.75 -8.19
N LYS A 73 7.51 -5.18 -9.20
CA LYS A 73 8.14 -4.42 -10.29
C LYS A 73 7.40 -3.11 -10.49
N ARG A 74 8.16 -2.07 -10.83
CA ARG A 74 7.60 -0.79 -11.27
C ARG A 74 6.83 -0.95 -12.58
N GLY A 75 5.72 -0.24 -12.71
CA GLY A 75 4.85 -0.26 -13.88
C GLY A 75 3.72 -1.29 -13.81
N PHE A 76 2.88 -1.34 -14.84
CA PHE A 76 1.63 -2.11 -14.83
C PHE A 76 1.80 -3.62 -15.05
N SER A 77 3.02 -4.13 -15.14
CA SER A 77 3.32 -5.54 -15.51
C SER A 77 3.70 -6.44 -14.32
N SER A 78 3.59 -5.95 -13.07
CA SER A 78 3.93 -6.77 -11.91
C SER A 78 3.08 -8.04 -11.82
N LYS A 79 3.72 -9.15 -11.45
CA LYS A 79 3.07 -10.45 -11.23
C LYS A 79 2.64 -10.66 -9.79
N ASN A 80 3.29 -9.99 -8.84
CA ASN A 80 2.99 -10.09 -7.42
C ASN A 80 2.66 -8.69 -6.88
N GLY A 81 1.69 -8.63 -5.99
CA GLY A 81 1.25 -7.44 -5.31
C GLY A 81 0.97 -7.73 -3.84
N LEU A 82 1.15 -6.72 -3.00
CA LEU A 82 0.82 -6.71 -1.58
C LEU A 82 -0.07 -5.50 -1.36
N VAL A 83 -1.16 -5.67 -0.64
CA VAL A 83 -1.98 -4.57 -0.12
C VAL A 83 -1.81 -4.56 1.38
N THR A 84 -1.56 -3.38 1.94
CA THR A 84 -1.38 -3.21 3.38
C THR A 84 -2.39 -2.21 3.91
N VAL A 85 -2.92 -2.50 5.09
CA VAL A 85 -3.73 -1.58 5.88
C VAL A 85 -2.97 -1.26 7.15
N THR A 86 -2.79 0.03 7.38
CA THR A 86 -2.03 0.59 8.50
C THR A 86 -2.97 1.45 9.33
N SER A 87 -2.95 1.33 10.64
CA SER A 87 -3.69 2.25 11.51
C SER A 87 -3.14 3.67 11.35
N VAL A 88 -4.01 4.66 11.17
CA VAL A 88 -3.61 6.07 11.06
C VAL A 88 -3.07 6.58 12.38
N ASP A 89 -3.62 6.11 13.49
CA ASP A 89 -3.31 6.63 14.82
C ASP A 89 -1.97 6.05 15.34
N THR A 90 -1.78 4.73 15.24
CA THR A 90 -0.55 4.07 15.72
C THR A 90 0.58 4.02 14.68
N GLY A 91 0.26 4.20 13.40
CA GLY A 91 1.20 3.99 12.29
C GLY A 91 1.62 2.53 12.08
N LYS A 92 0.97 1.57 12.73
CA LYS A 92 1.30 0.13 12.64
C LYS A 92 0.49 -0.57 11.56
N VAL A 93 1.10 -1.55 10.89
CA VAL A 93 0.40 -2.42 9.94
C VAL A 93 -0.51 -3.36 10.72
N ILE A 94 -1.79 -3.36 10.39
CA ILE A 94 -2.83 -4.12 11.07
C ILE A 94 -3.43 -5.24 10.21
N ASP A 95 -3.29 -5.16 8.89
CA ASP A 95 -3.69 -6.25 8.00
C ASP A 95 -2.98 -6.18 6.64
N VAL A 96 -2.82 -7.33 5.98
CA VAL A 96 -2.16 -7.45 4.68
C VAL A 96 -2.82 -8.49 3.78
N GLU A 97 -2.85 -8.22 2.47
CA GLU A 97 -3.32 -9.18 1.46
C GLU A 97 -2.26 -9.35 0.35
N VAL A 98 -1.94 -10.61 0.03
CA VAL A 98 -0.87 -10.94 -0.92
C VAL A 98 -1.46 -11.59 -2.16
N PHE A 99 -1.20 -10.99 -3.33
CA PHE A 99 -1.63 -11.50 -4.62
C PHE A 99 -0.48 -11.95 -5.50
N SER A 100 -0.73 -13.03 -6.24
CA SER A 100 0.14 -13.55 -7.29
C SER A 100 -0.67 -13.96 -8.52
N LYS A 101 -0.25 -13.43 -9.67
CA LYS A 101 -0.62 -13.91 -11.01
C LYS A 101 0.34 -14.99 -11.53
N HIS A 102 1.39 -15.31 -10.77
CA HIS A 102 2.42 -16.20 -11.23
C HIS A 102 1.94 -17.65 -11.17
N CYS A 103 1.75 -18.25 -12.34
CA CYS A 103 1.45 -19.67 -12.48
C CYS A 103 2.68 -20.41 -13.04
N ILE A 104 3.12 -21.45 -12.33
CA ILE A 104 4.15 -22.41 -12.77
C ILE A 104 3.55 -23.75 -13.21
N CYS A 105 2.22 -23.85 -13.33
CA CYS A 105 1.59 -25.07 -13.81
C CYS A 105 1.91 -25.28 -15.29
N PRO A 106 2.15 -26.53 -15.73
CA PRO A 106 2.43 -26.83 -17.14
C PRO A 106 1.30 -26.40 -18.06
N ASN A 107 0.06 -26.57 -17.59
CA ASN A 107 -1.14 -26.07 -18.27
C ASN A 107 -1.68 -24.85 -17.51
N LYS A 108 -1.82 -23.73 -18.22
CA LYS A 108 -2.35 -22.47 -17.66
C LYS A 108 -3.87 -22.45 -17.52
N THR A 109 -4.59 -23.33 -18.22
CA THR A 109 -6.06 -23.46 -18.13
C THR A 109 -6.48 -24.53 -17.11
N LYS A 110 -5.61 -25.52 -16.84
CA LYS A 110 -5.81 -26.53 -15.79
C LYS A 110 -4.77 -26.35 -14.70
N HIS A 111 -5.11 -25.54 -13.70
CA HIS A 111 -4.27 -25.33 -12.54
C HIS A 111 -4.15 -26.62 -11.72
N ARG A 112 -2.93 -26.90 -11.22
CA ARG A 112 -2.70 -27.96 -10.23
C ARG A 112 -3.26 -27.51 -8.88
N GLN A 113 -3.62 -28.45 -8.01
CA GLN A 113 -4.06 -28.16 -6.64
C GLN A 113 -3.07 -27.25 -5.88
N ASN A 114 -1.76 -27.38 -6.15
CA ASN A 114 -0.72 -26.60 -5.48
C ASN A 114 -0.33 -25.31 -6.24
N CYS A 115 -1.17 -24.81 -7.15
CA CYS A 115 -0.91 -23.55 -7.84
C CYS A 115 -0.87 -22.39 -6.83
N LYS A 116 0.14 -21.52 -6.95
CA LYS A 116 0.29 -20.33 -6.10
C LYS A 116 -0.37 -19.08 -6.68
N ARG A 117 -0.95 -19.19 -7.88
CA ARG A 117 -1.74 -18.10 -8.47
C ARG A 117 -3.06 -17.99 -7.71
N ASN A 118 -3.32 -16.82 -7.13
CA ASN A 118 -4.56 -16.50 -6.43
C ASN A 118 -5.26 -15.26 -7.00
N PHE A 119 -4.75 -14.70 -8.11
CA PHE A 119 -5.32 -13.50 -8.71
C PHE A 119 -5.44 -13.58 -10.24
N GLU A 120 -6.50 -12.97 -10.75
CA GLU A 120 -6.79 -12.81 -12.17
C GLU A 120 -7.12 -11.34 -12.50
N GLY A 121 -6.54 -10.83 -13.59
CA GLY A 121 -6.68 -9.43 -14.01
C GLY A 121 -5.36 -8.67 -14.04
N TYR A 122 -5.44 -7.35 -14.20
CA TYR A 122 -4.27 -6.47 -14.23
C TYR A 122 -3.78 -6.11 -12.83
N SER A 123 -2.53 -5.67 -12.72
CA SER A 123 -1.84 -5.37 -11.44
C SER A 123 -2.57 -4.34 -10.58
N GLY A 124 -3.14 -3.28 -11.18
CA GLY A 124 -3.94 -2.28 -10.46
C GLY A 124 -5.23 -2.80 -9.83
N LYS A 125 -5.84 -3.89 -10.34
CA LYS A 125 -7.00 -4.51 -9.69
C LYS A 125 -6.65 -5.25 -8.39
N MET A 126 -5.37 -5.58 -8.18
CA MET A 126 -4.95 -6.23 -6.94
C MET A 126 -5.15 -5.33 -5.72
N GLU A 127 -4.92 -4.03 -5.88
CA GLU A 127 -5.13 -3.06 -4.80
C GLU A 127 -6.60 -3.00 -4.39
N VAL A 128 -7.49 -2.87 -5.39
CA VAL A 128 -8.94 -2.86 -5.18
C VAL A 128 -9.43 -4.14 -4.50
N ALA A 129 -9.02 -5.31 -5.02
CA ALA A 129 -9.42 -6.60 -4.46
C ALA A 129 -8.85 -6.84 -3.05
N GLY A 130 -7.62 -6.39 -2.79
CA GLY A 130 -7.00 -6.54 -1.47
C GLY A 130 -7.62 -5.65 -0.42
N ALA A 131 -7.87 -4.38 -0.77
CA ALA A 131 -8.56 -3.46 0.12
C ALA A 131 -9.96 -3.99 0.47
N LEU A 132 -10.71 -4.50 -0.52
CA LEU A 132 -12.02 -5.11 -0.27
C LEU A 132 -11.92 -6.36 0.62
N SER A 133 -11.00 -7.28 0.33
CA SER A 133 -10.78 -8.51 1.13
C SER A 133 -10.48 -8.18 2.60
N ILE A 134 -9.59 -7.23 2.83
CA ILE A 134 -9.19 -6.79 4.18
C ILE A 134 -10.37 -6.15 4.93
N PHE A 135 -11.12 -5.26 4.27
CA PHE A 135 -12.29 -4.62 4.88
C PHE A 135 -13.41 -5.62 5.19
N GLN A 136 -13.61 -6.63 4.36
CA GLN A 136 -14.64 -7.66 4.60
C GLN A 136 -14.30 -8.56 5.79
N ARG A 137 -13.02 -8.92 6.00
CA ARG A 137 -12.63 -9.84 7.07
C ARG A 137 -12.36 -9.16 8.42
N SER A 138 -12.15 -7.84 8.45
CA SER A 138 -11.76 -7.08 9.65
C SER A 138 -12.68 -7.35 10.85
N GLN A 139 -13.99 -7.40 10.62
CA GLN A 139 -14.97 -7.64 11.67
C GLN A 139 -14.93 -9.07 12.20
N SER A 140 -14.81 -10.06 11.32
CA SER A 140 -14.71 -11.47 11.73
C SER A 140 -13.37 -11.82 12.39
N LEU A 141 -12.28 -11.19 11.92
CA LEU A 141 -10.92 -11.57 12.32
C LEU A 141 -10.46 -10.83 13.57
N TYR A 142 -10.79 -9.54 13.68
CA TYR A 142 -10.31 -8.68 14.77
C TYR A 142 -11.42 -7.97 15.55
N ASN A 143 -12.68 -8.16 15.16
CA ASN A 143 -13.82 -7.45 15.75
C ASN A 143 -13.64 -5.92 15.70
N VAL A 144 -13.21 -5.40 14.55
CA VAL A 144 -13.10 -3.95 14.28
C VAL A 144 -13.73 -3.61 12.94
N ARG A 145 -14.05 -2.33 12.75
CA ARG A 145 -14.50 -1.77 11.47
C ARG A 145 -13.59 -0.62 11.09
N TYR A 146 -13.32 -0.50 9.80
CA TYR A 146 -12.52 0.59 9.25
C TYR A 146 -13.44 1.67 8.70
N THR A 147 -13.71 2.70 9.50
CA THR A 147 -14.71 3.74 9.16
C THR A 147 -14.10 4.93 8.46
N LYS A 148 -12.80 5.15 8.57
CA LYS A 148 -12.08 6.21 7.83
C LYS A 148 -10.98 5.60 6.97
N TYR A 149 -10.99 5.94 5.69
CA TYR A 149 -10.07 5.44 4.67
C TYR A 149 -9.15 6.56 4.22
N LEU A 150 -7.85 6.43 4.46
CA LEU A 150 -6.81 7.26 3.86
C LEU A 150 -6.12 6.44 2.75
N GLY A 151 -6.06 6.96 1.54
CA GLY A 151 -5.37 6.26 0.45
C GLY A 151 -4.89 7.22 -0.62
N ASP A 152 -4.31 6.67 -1.68
CA ASP A 152 -3.87 7.50 -2.81
C ASP A 152 -5.07 8.13 -3.56
N GLY A 153 -4.77 9.07 -4.44
CA GLY A 153 -5.77 9.79 -5.22
C GLY A 153 -6.63 8.89 -6.12
N ASP A 154 -6.14 7.72 -6.55
CA ASP A 154 -6.96 6.75 -7.29
C ASP A 154 -8.02 6.17 -6.36
N SER A 155 -9.28 6.54 -6.62
CA SER A 155 -10.38 6.27 -5.71
C SER A 155 -11.05 4.92 -5.95
N LYS A 156 -10.52 4.07 -6.86
CA LYS A 156 -11.15 2.78 -7.21
C LYS A 156 -11.29 1.81 -6.04
N ALA A 157 -10.28 1.72 -5.17
CA ALA A 157 -10.34 0.85 -3.99
C ALA A 157 -11.45 1.32 -3.03
N PHE A 158 -11.47 2.63 -2.74
CA PHE A 158 -12.53 3.26 -1.93
C PHE A 158 -13.93 3.06 -2.53
N THR A 159 -14.10 3.35 -3.83
CA THR A 159 -15.37 3.14 -4.54
C THR A 159 -15.86 1.70 -4.40
N SER A 160 -14.97 0.72 -4.61
CA SER A 160 -15.31 -0.69 -4.46
C SER A 160 -15.75 -1.05 -3.03
N ILE A 161 -15.12 -0.50 -2.00
CA ILE A 161 -15.49 -0.73 -0.59
C ILE A 161 -16.91 -0.19 -0.31
N VAL A 162 -17.19 1.04 -0.77
CA VAL A 162 -18.49 1.68 -0.56
C VAL A 162 -19.61 0.95 -1.31
N GLU A 163 -19.37 0.57 -2.57
CA GLU A 163 -20.35 -0.16 -3.39
C GLU A 163 -20.69 -1.54 -2.80
N ASN A 164 -19.71 -2.23 -2.19
CA ASN A 164 -19.91 -3.54 -1.59
C ASN A 164 -20.52 -3.48 -0.18
N LYS A 165 -20.75 -2.28 0.39
CA LYS A 165 -21.37 -2.09 1.71
C LYS A 165 -20.80 -3.05 2.76
N VAL A 166 -19.47 -3.06 2.88
CA VAL A 166 -18.72 -4.05 3.69
C VAL A 166 -19.18 -4.16 5.16
N TYR A 167 -19.79 -3.10 5.71
CA TYR A 167 -20.33 -3.05 7.07
C TYR A 167 -21.85 -2.81 7.11
N GLY A 168 -22.56 -3.04 6.01
CA GLY A 168 -24.00 -2.82 5.86
C GLY A 168 -24.40 -1.36 5.60
N ASP A 169 -25.72 -1.11 5.53
CA ASP A 169 -26.28 0.21 5.18
C ASP A 169 -26.10 1.28 6.27
N HIS A 170 -25.88 0.86 7.51
CA HIS A 170 -25.79 1.76 8.66
C HIS A 170 -24.39 2.29 8.93
N CYS A 171 -23.37 1.81 8.21
CA CYS A 171 -21.98 2.16 8.44
C CYS A 171 -21.28 2.48 7.12
N SER A 172 -21.17 3.77 6.80
CA SER A 172 -20.42 4.24 5.64
C SER A 172 -18.95 4.49 5.99
N VAL A 173 -18.07 4.28 5.00
CA VAL A 173 -16.64 4.59 5.12
C VAL A 173 -16.40 6.00 4.60
N GLU A 174 -15.80 6.85 5.43
CA GLU A 174 -15.40 8.22 5.10
C GLU A 174 -14.02 8.22 4.41
N LYS A 175 -13.90 8.90 3.27
CA LYS A 175 -12.61 9.09 2.59
C LYS A 175 -11.87 10.29 3.17
N LEU A 176 -10.68 10.05 3.72
CA LEU A 176 -9.72 11.06 4.11
C LEU A 176 -8.76 11.38 2.95
N GLU A 177 -8.25 12.61 2.92
CA GLU A 177 -7.27 13.05 1.93
C GLU A 177 -5.95 13.40 2.63
N CYS A 178 -4.84 12.89 2.10
CA CYS A 178 -3.51 13.21 2.64
C CYS A 178 -3.19 14.70 2.44
N ILE A 179 -2.70 15.37 3.49
CA ILE A 179 -2.27 16.78 3.44
C ILE A 179 -1.26 16.99 2.29
N GLY A 180 -0.32 16.06 2.11
CA GLY A 180 0.63 16.10 1.01
C GLY A 180 -0.05 16.05 -0.37
N HIS A 181 -1.12 15.28 -0.51
CA HIS A 181 -1.92 15.23 -1.74
C HIS A 181 -2.69 16.54 -1.96
N VAL A 182 -3.32 17.09 -0.91
CA VAL A 182 -3.99 18.41 -0.97
C VAL A 182 -3.01 19.50 -1.38
N LYS A 183 -1.81 19.54 -0.77
CA LYS A 183 -0.74 20.48 -1.12
C LYS A 183 -0.34 20.37 -2.59
N LYS A 184 -0.07 19.16 -3.10
CA LYS A 184 0.25 18.93 -4.53
C LYS A 184 -0.85 19.44 -5.46
N ARG A 185 -2.11 19.14 -5.13
CA ARG A 185 -3.28 19.57 -5.91
C ARG A 185 -3.40 21.10 -5.92
N MET A 186 -3.22 21.76 -4.78
CA MET A 186 -3.19 23.21 -4.67
C MET A 186 -2.06 23.83 -5.49
N GLY A 187 -0.85 23.28 -5.40
CA GLY A 187 0.31 23.74 -6.17
C GLY A 187 0.05 23.67 -7.68
N THR A 188 -0.50 22.57 -8.18
CA THR A 188 -0.91 22.43 -9.59
C THR A 188 -1.95 23.48 -9.99
N ARG A 189 -2.99 23.69 -9.17
CA ARG A 189 -4.04 24.69 -9.45
C ARG A 189 -3.48 26.11 -9.51
N LEU A 190 -2.57 26.47 -8.60
CA LEU A 190 -1.91 27.78 -8.60
C LEU A 190 -1.05 27.98 -9.84
N ARG A 191 -0.29 26.97 -10.27
CA ARG A 191 0.49 27.03 -11.52
C ARG A 191 -0.41 27.15 -12.75
N CYS A 192 -1.53 26.42 -12.80
CA CYS A 192 -2.51 26.56 -13.88
C CYS A 192 -3.15 27.96 -13.92
N LEU A 193 -3.51 28.51 -12.75
CA LEU A 193 -4.07 29.86 -12.64
C LEU A 193 -3.07 30.90 -13.15
N LYS A 194 -1.81 30.79 -12.74
CA LYS A 194 -0.70 31.62 -13.19
C LYS A 194 -0.59 31.67 -14.72
N THR A 195 -0.70 30.50 -15.36
CA THR A 195 -0.68 30.38 -16.83
C THR A 195 -1.90 31.02 -17.48
N LYS A 196 -3.11 30.78 -16.95
CA LYS A 196 -4.37 31.33 -17.50
C LYS A 196 -4.45 32.86 -17.40
N MET A 197 -3.91 33.41 -16.32
CA MET A 197 -3.93 34.85 -16.02
C MET A 197 -2.77 35.62 -16.65
N ARG A 198 -1.97 34.97 -17.50
CA ARG A 198 -0.81 35.60 -18.14
C ARG A 198 -1.28 36.73 -19.06
N GLY A 199 -0.77 37.94 -18.83
CA GLY A 199 -1.13 39.14 -19.60
C GLY A 199 -2.41 39.83 -19.13
N GLN A 200 -3.12 39.28 -18.13
CA GLN A 200 -4.27 39.93 -17.50
C GLN A 200 -3.83 40.67 -16.24
N THR A 201 -4.42 41.84 -16.02
CA THR A 201 -4.25 42.65 -14.82
C THR A 201 -5.39 42.37 -13.84
N LEU A 202 -5.07 42.36 -12.54
CA LEU A 202 -6.07 42.30 -11.48
C LEU A 202 -6.75 43.68 -11.33
N SER A 203 -7.74 43.78 -10.44
CA SER A 203 -8.43 45.04 -10.13
C SER A 203 -7.50 46.18 -9.66
N ASP A 204 -6.29 45.84 -9.20
CA ASP A 204 -5.24 46.79 -8.82
C ASP A 204 -4.33 47.23 -9.98
N GLY A 205 -4.70 46.89 -11.23
CA GLY A 205 -3.97 47.26 -12.44
C GLY A 205 -2.65 46.51 -12.65
N LYS A 206 -2.32 45.55 -11.77
CA LYS A 206 -1.04 44.83 -11.80
C LYS A 206 -1.24 43.36 -12.18
N PRO A 207 -0.23 42.70 -12.78
CA PRO A 207 -0.32 41.29 -13.16
C PRO A 207 -0.41 40.38 -11.94
N LEU A 208 -0.95 39.16 -12.10
CA LEU A 208 -1.01 38.16 -11.02
C LEU A 208 0.38 37.72 -10.53
N CYS A 209 1.39 37.80 -11.38
CA CYS A 209 2.74 37.30 -11.13
C CYS A 209 3.74 38.45 -10.99
N GLY A 210 4.79 38.28 -10.21
CA GLY A 210 5.88 39.25 -10.10
C GLY A 210 6.42 39.40 -8.68
N ARG A 211 7.22 40.44 -8.45
CA ARG A 211 7.77 40.75 -7.13
C ARG A 211 6.64 41.04 -6.14
N ASN A 212 6.67 40.42 -4.96
CA ASN A 212 5.62 40.48 -3.93
C ASN A 212 4.23 39.98 -4.40
N ARG A 213 4.21 39.05 -5.36
CA ARG A 213 3.00 38.39 -5.89
C ARG A 213 3.32 36.93 -6.18
N LEU A 214 2.30 36.16 -6.54
CA LEU A 214 2.39 34.73 -6.79
C LEU A 214 3.60 34.37 -7.68
N THR A 215 4.64 33.79 -7.08
CA THR A 215 5.83 33.26 -7.76
C THR A 215 5.92 31.74 -7.62
N GLU A 216 6.72 31.07 -8.47
CA GLU A 216 6.98 29.63 -8.28
C GLU A 216 7.59 29.36 -6.90
N ALA A 217 8.53 30.21 -6.47
CA ALA A 217 9.17 30.09 -5.17
C ALA A 217 8.19 30.23 -4.00
N GLU A 218 7.10 30.99 -4.14
CA GLU A 218 6.03 31.08 -3.14
C GLU A 218 5.08 29.88 -3.18
N ILE A 219 4.76 29.36 -4.38
CA ILE A 219 4.00 28.12 -4.54
C ILE A 219 4.77 26.96 -3.89
N ASP A 220 6.08 26.89 -4.13
CA ASP A 220 6.99 25.90 -3.56
C ASP A 220 7.24 26.12 -2.06
N ARG A 221 7.31 27.36 -1.56
CA ARG A 221 7.41 27.62 -0.11
C ARG A 221 6.22 27.08 0.66
N LYS A 222 5.02 27.17 0.07
CA LYS A 222 3.80 26.57 0.64
C LYS A 222 3.83 25.03 0.65
N HIS A 223 4.81 24.38 0.02
CA HIS A 223 5.04 22.94 0.18
C HIS A 223 5.73 22.58 1.52
N ILE A 224 6.50 23.48 2.14
CA ILE A 224 7.39 23.17 3.29
C ILE A 224 6.75 23.42 4.66
N MET A 225 5.66 24.17 4.76
CA MET A 225 5.01 24.47 6.06
C MET A 225 3.79 23.59 6.30
N VAL A 226 3.97 22.38 6.85
CA VAL A 226 3.13 21.70 7.87
C VAL A 226 4.04 20.67 8.54
#